data_AF-A0A7V9U7R5-F1
#
_entry.id   AF-A0A7V9U7R5-F1
#
_cell.length_a   1.000
_cell.length_b   1.000
_cell.length_c   1.000
_cell.angle_alpha   90.00
_cell.angle_beta   90.00
_cell.angle_gamma   90.00
#
_symmetry.space_group_name_H-M   'P 1'
#
loop_
_entity.id
_entity.type
_entity.pdbx_description
1 polymer ?
#
loop_
_entity_poly.entity_id
_entity_poly.type
_entity_poly.pdbx_seq_one_letter_code
_entity_poly.pdbx_strand_id
1 'polypeptide(L)'
;VASIGFGPGELDGAPISSTNGHLLVIRGFTQNGDVIVNDPAALVAKTVRRVYDRGQFENAWLDTTGGVAYVIHPTTKPLPTPSAHSNW
;
A
#
# COMPACT_ATOMS: atom_id res chain seq x y z
N VAL A 1 0.45 -4.45 5.80
CA VAL A 1 0.40 -2.99 6.01
C VAL A 1 1.62 -2.40 5.34
N ALA A 2 1.46 -1.40 4.48
CA ALA A 2 2.56 -0.71 3.82
C ALA A 2 2.73 0.69 4.41
N SER A 3 3.97 1.18 4.43
CA SER A 3 4.28 2.58 4.70
C SER A 3 4.44 3.32 3.38
N ILE A 4 3.80 4.45 3.19
CA ILE A 4 3.96 5.29 2.00
C ILE A 4 4.24 6.74 2.34
N GLY A 5 4.91 7.45 1.44
CA GLY A 5 5.09 8.90 1.46
C GLY A 5 4.95 9.44 0.05
N PHE A 6 4.32 10.60 -0.09
CA PHE A 6 4.07 11.22 -1.40
C PHE A 6 3.79 12.73 -1.27
N GLY A 7 4.15 13.48 -2.30
CA GLY A 7 3.86 14.89 -2.50
C GLY A 7 2.56 15.15 -3.28
N PRO A 8 2.20 16.43 -3.45
CA PRO A 8 1.02 16.83 -4.21
C PRO A 8 1.01 16.28 -5.65
N GLY A 9 -0.02 15.52 -5.98
CA GLY A 9 -0.23 14.97 -7.33
C GLY A 9 0.60 13.73 -7.67
N GLU A 10 1.36 13.19 -6.73
CA GLU A 10 2.16 11.97 -6.96
C GLU A 10 1.35 10.67 -6.78
N LEU A 11 0.22 10.73 -6.07
CA LEU A 11 -0.68 9.60 -5.86
C LEU A 11 -2.14 10.01 -6.10
N ASP A 12 -2.68 9.62 -7.25
CA ASP A 12 -4.02 10.01 -7.65
C ASP A 12 -5.11 9.32 -6.83
N GLY A 13 -6.15 10.08 -6.50
CA GLY A 13 -7.30 9.58 -5.72
C GLY A 13 -7.02 9.41 -4.22
N ALA A 14 -5.83 9.74 -3.74
CA ALA A 14 -5.50 9.76 -2.31
C ALA A 14 -6.43 10.73 -1.55
N PRO A 15 -6.87 10.40 -0.32
CA PRO A 15 -7.75 11.24 0.48
C PRO A 15 -7.06 12.50 1.05
N ILE A 16 -5.73 12.54 0.99
CA ILE A 16 -4.88 13.65 1.43
C ILE A 16 -3.96 14.05 0.29
N SER A 17 -3.57 15.32 0.23
CA SER A 17 -2.76 15.85 -0.86
C SER A 17 -1.28 15.47 -0.78
N SER A 18 -0.76 15.20 0.42
CA SER A 18 0.63 14.80 0.64
C SER A 18 0.84 14.24 2.04
N THR A 19 1.93 13.50 2.24
CA THR A 19 2.40 13.03 3.55
C THR A 19 3.87 12.65 3.51
N ASN A 20 4.60 12.92 4.60
CA ASN A 20 5.96 12.43 4.80
C ASN A 20 6.00 10.97 5.32
N GLY A 21 4.83 10.39 5.59
CA GLY A 21 4.69 9.03 6.09
C GLY A 21 3.25 8.70 6.46
N HIS A 22 2.72 7.60 5.93
CA HIS A 22 1.34 7.17 6.13
C HIS A 22 1.23 5.65 6.05
N LEU A 23 0.43 5.04 6.93
CA LEU A 23 0.21 3.61 6.94
C LEU A 23 -1.14 3.27 6.30
N LEU A 24 -1.13 2.27 5.42
CA LEU A 24 -2.35 1.74 4.84
C LEU A 24 -2.31 0.21 4.70
N VAL A 25 -3.47 -0.38 4.41
CA VAL A 25 -3.61 -1.84 4.27
C VAL A 25 -3.80 -2.20 2.81
N ILE A 26 -2.87 -2.96 2.23
CA ILE A 26 -3.06 -3.60 0.93
C ILE A 26 -4.05 -4.76 1.08
N ARG A 27 -5.06 -4.78 0.23
CA ARG A 27 -6.13 -5.81 0.16
C ARG A 27 -5.88 -6.83 -0.94
N GLY A 28 -5.04 -6.50 -1.91
CA GLY A 28 -4.78 -7.28 -3.11
C GLY A 28 -4.58 -6.35 -4.30
N PHE A 29 -4.73 -6.90 -5.49
CA PHE A 29 -4.51 -6.18 -6.75
C PHE A 29 -5.70 -6.38 -7.68
N THR A 30 -5.94 -5.41 -8.57
CA THR A 30 -6.85 -5.61 -9.71
C THR A 30 -6.24 -6.62 -10.69
N GLN A 31 -7.03 -7.08 -11.66
CA GLN A 31 -6.54 -7.98 -12.70
C GLN A 31 -5.38 -7.37 -13.51
N ASN A 32 -5.38 -6.05 -13.70
CA ASN A 32 -4.33 -5.32 -14.42
C ASN A 32 -3.14 -4.97 -13.51
N GLY A 33 -3.29 -5.20 -12.20
CA GLY A 33 -2.20 -5.07 -11.25
C GLY A 33 -2.23 -3.82 -10.37
N ASP A 34 -3.25 -2.97 -10.46
CA ASP A 34 -3.41 -1.80 -9.60
C ASP A 34 -3.63 -2.19 -8.14
N VAL A 35 -3.17 -1.37 -7.20
CA VAL A 35 -3.13 -1.73 -5.78
C VAL A 35 -4.46 -1.40 -5.13
N ILE A 36 -5.16 -2.43 -4.66
CA ILE A 36 -6.39 -2.26 -3.88
C ILE A 36 -5.98 -2.04 -2.42
N VAL A 37 -6.40 -0.93 -1.83
CA VAL A 37 -6.06 -0.57 -0.44
C VAL A 37 -7.28 -0.24 0.39
N ASN A 38 -7.13 -0.32 1.70
CA ASN A 38 -7.91 0.46 2.65
C ASN A 38 -7.01 1.58 3.20
N ASP A 39 -7.33 2.83 2.86
CA ASP A 39 -6.62 4.03 3.28
C ASP A 39 -7.41 4.76 4.40
N PRO A 40 -6.89 4.81 5.64
CA PRO A 40 -7.59 5.37 6.79
C PRO A 40 -7.64 6.90 6.81
N ALA A 41 -6.90 7.59 5.92
CA ALA A 41 -6.98 9.05 5.83
C ALA A 41 -8.30 9.54 5.18
N ALA A 42 -9.15 8.61 4.72
CA ALA A 42 -10.49 8.92 4.24
C ALA A 42 -11.42 9.41 5.37
N LEU A 43 -12.23 10.42 5.09
CA LEU A 43 -13.16 11.01 6.07
C LEU A 43 -14.30 10.08 6.52
N VAL A 44 -14.70 9.10 5.69
CA VAL A 44 -15.83 8.21 5.98
C VAL A 44 -15.51 6.76 5.65
N ALA A 45 -16.04 5.83 6.45
CA ALA A 45 -15.77 4.39 6.31
C ALA A 45 -16.05 3.86 4.90
N LYS A 46 -17.10 4.35 4.22
CA LYS A 46 -17.45 3.94 2.85
C LYS A 46 -16.41 4.31 1.80
N THR A 47 -15.52 5.27 2.08
CA THR A 47 -14.49 5.73 1.14
C THR A 47 -13.08 5.27 1.53
N VAL A 48 -12.87 4.45 2.56
CA VAL A 48 -11.52 3.97 2.89
C VAL A 48 -10.96 3.05 1.80
N ARG A 49 -11.81 2.25 1.14
CA ARG A 49 -11.38 1.36 0.06
C ARG A 49 -11.07 2.17 -1.20
N ARG A 50 -9.84 2.05 -1.71
CA ARG A 50 -9.36 2.71 -2.94
C ARG A 50 -8.60 1.74 -3.84
N VAL A 51 -8.39 2.16 -5.07
CA VAL A 51 -7.48 1.52 -6.03
C VAL A 51 -6.50 2.58 -6.46
N TYR A 52 -5.21 2.33 -6.28
CA TYR A 52 -4.14 3.22 -6.71
C TYR A 52 -3.43 2.62 -7.92
N ASP A 53 -3.03 3.50 -8.85
CA ASP A 53 -2.14 3.12 -9.94
C ASP A 53 -0.89 2.44 -9.37
N ARG A 54 -0.46 1.35 -10.02
CA ARG A 54 0.67 0.56 -9.56
C ARG A 54 1.96 1.37 -9.48
N GLY A 55 2.30 2.12 -10.53
CA GLY A 55 3.56 2.85 -10.60
C GLY A 55 3.61 3.99 -9.59
N GLN A 56 2.50 4.72 -9.44
CA GLN A 56 2.39 5.75 -8.41
C GLN A 56 2.54 5.17 -7.00
N PHE A 57 1.91 4.03 -6.73
CA PHE A 57 2.04 3.36 -5.44
C PHE A 57 3.46 2.85 -5.18
N GLU A 58 4.11 2.26 -6.18
CA GLU A 58 5.49 1.77 -6.09
C GLU A 58 6.46 2.92 -5.76
N ASN A 59 6.36 4.05 -6.44
CA ASN A 59 7.17 5.25 -6.15
C ASN A 59 6.89 5.75 -4.71
N ALA A 60 5.62 5.82 -4.33
CA ALA A 60 5.22 6.25 -2.99
C ALA A 60 5.62 5.26 -1.87
N TRP A 61 6.02 4.03 -2.20
CA TRP A 61 6.39 2.99 -1.24
C TRP A 61 7.90 2.73 -1.19
N LEU A 62 8.51 2.44 -2.34
CA LEU A 62 9.91 2.06 -2.45
C LEU A 62 10.83 3.26 -2.26
N ASP A 63 10.55 4.37 -2.95
CA ASP A 63 11.48 5.49 -3.02
C ASP A 63 11.41 6.41 -1.80
N THR A 64 10.28 6.41 -1.08
CA THR A 64 10.06 7.34 0.05
C THR A 64 10.17 6.68 1.41
N THR A 65 9.72 5.43 1.57
CA THR A 65 9.75 4.72 2.86
C THR A 65 10.65 3.49 2.87
N GLY A 66 11.39 3.25 1.78
CA GLY A 66 12.33 2.14 1.66
C GLY A 66 11.66 0.78 1.46
N GLY A 67 10.41 0.74 1.00
CA GLY A 67 9.73 -0.51 0.70
C GLY A 67 9.26 -1.31 1.92
N VAL A 68 9.08 -0.66 3.08
CA VAL A 68 8.68 -1.37 4.31
C VAL A 68 7.24 -1.89 4.20
N ALA A 69 7.07 -3.17 4.51
CA ALA A 69 5.77 -3.79 4.68
C ALA A 69 5.75 -4.70 5.92
N TYR A 70 4.67 -4.61 6.69
CA TYR A 70 4.36 -5.54 7.77
C TYR A 70 3.36 -6.58 7.28
N VAL A 71 3.75 -7.85 7.29
CA VAL A 71 2.84 -8.97 7.06
C VAL A 71 2.38 -9.49 8.42
N ILE A 72 1.09 -9.36 8.69
CA ILE A 72 0.47 -9.79 9.96
C ILE A 72 -0.47 -10.94 9.64
N HIS A 73 -0.22 -12.10 10.22
CA HIS A 73 -1.02 -13.30 10.01
C HIS A 73 -1.13 -14.09 11.32
N PRO A 74 -2.21 -14.87 11.53
CA PRO A 74 -2.27 -15.79 12.64
C PRO A 74 -1.22 -16.89 12.47
N THR A 75 -0.69 -17.40 13.59
CA THR A 75 0.35 -18.44 13.60
C THR A 75 -0.11 -19.76 12.96
N THR A 76 -1.42 -19.97 12.81
CA THR A 76 -2.04 -21.13 12.15
C THR A 76 -2.09 -21.02 10.62
N LYS A 77 -1.73 -19.87 10.04
CA LYS A 77 -1.69 -19.65 8.60
C LYS A 77 -0.23 -19.47 8.17
N PRO A 78 0.37 -20.42 7.45
CA PRO A 78 1.74 -20.24 6.96
C PRO A 78 1.79 -19.13 5.90
N LEU A 79 2.94 -18.46 5.83
CA LEU A 79 3.25 -17.56 4.72
C LEU A 79 3.51 -18.38 3.43
N PRO A 80 3.41 -17.75 2.25
CA PRO A 80 3.82 -18.39 1.00
C PRO A 80 5.26 -18.94 1.06
N THR A 81 5.59 -19.91 0.23
CA THR A 81 6.99 -20.32 0.12
C THR A 81 7.80 -19.17 -0.48
N PRO A 82 8.90 -18.74 0.15
CA PRO A 82 9.73 -17.69 -0.42
C PRO A 82 10.32 -18.14 -1.76
N SER A 83 10.36 -17.24 -2.74
CA SER A 83 11.09 -17.48 -4.00
C SER A 83 12.60 -17.45 -3.79
N ALA A 84 13.38 -17.95 -4.74
CA ALA A 84 14.86 -17.99 -4.68
C ALA A 84 15.53 -16.62 -4.43
N HIS A 85 14.81 -15.52 -4.66
CA HIS A 85 15.22 -14.14 -4.38
C HIS A 85 14.23 -13.42 -3.47
N SER A 86 13.77 -14.03 -2.38
CA SER A 86 12.92 -13.31 -1.42
C SER A 86 13.76 -12.36 -0.56
N ASN A 87 13.23 -11.16 -0.39
CA ASN A 87 13.70 -10.13 0.53
C ASN A 87 12.73 -10.02 1.74
N TRP A 88 12.06 -11.14 2.03
CA TRP A 88 11.20 -11.39 3.19
C TRP A 88 11.35 -12.84 3.64
#